data_AF-A0A4R8XQW4-F1
#
_entry.id   AF-A0A4R8XQW4-F1
#
_cell.length_a   1.000
_cell.length_b   1.000
_cell.length_c   1.000
_cell.angle_alpha   90.00
_cell.angle_beta   90.00
_cell.angle_gamma   90.00
#
_symmetry.space_group_name_H-M   'P 1'
#
loop_
_entity.id
_entity.type
_entity.pdbx_description
1 polymer ?
#
loop_
_entity_poly.entity_id
_entity_poly.type
_entity_poly.pdbx_seq_one_letter_code
_entity_poly.pdbx_strand_id
1 'polypeptide(L)'
;MLPTAVIPWLDPEVLINGFGPWALLGVCAIVFAETGLLVGFLLPGDTLLVITGLLTFAGVIQIDIWWVALAIGFAAFLGGEVGYMIGHRFGPRVFERKESGLFSIKNVERTNAFFVRFGGVAVIVARFVPIVRTFAPVAAGVGHMDYRKYSLYNLIGALLWGAGLTYFGFFLGYIPPVADFVQNYIDIILLAAVFITLIPTVFHYLQAASKSRRDARAGLTVQTGSLVLDADAFEGAPEQKRDEPEL
;
A
#
# COMPACT_ATOMS: atom_id res chain seq x y z
N MET A 1 26.71 -37.17 -2.06
CA MET A 1 25.26 -37.16 -1.76
C MET A 1 24.58 -36.88 -3.09
N LEU A 2 23.67 -37.75 -3.54
CA LEU A 2 23.15 -37.73 -4.91
C LEU A 2 22.26 -36.49 -5.14
N PRO A 3 22.34 -35.80 -6.30
CA PRO A 3 21.42 -34.73 -6.64
C PRO A 3 20.00 -35.29 -6.68
N THR A 4 19.13 -34.80 -5.82
CA THR A 4 17.74 -35.25 -5.68
C THR A 4 16.79 -34.61 -6.70
N ALA A 5 17.27 -33.67 -7.54
CA ALA A 5 16.46 -33.10 -8.61
C ALA A 5 16.74 -33.76 -9.97
N VAL A 6 15.68 -34.20 -10.63
CA VAL A 6 15.71 -34.79 -11.98
C VAL A 6 15.97 -33.72 -13.07
N ILE A 7 16.01 -32.44 -12.68
CA ILE A 7 16.06 -31.29 -13.57
C ILE A 7 17.05 -30.25 -13.00
N PRO A 8 18.23 -30.03 -13.62
CA PRO A 8 19.31 -29.19 -13.09
C PRO A 8 18.97 -27.71 -12.85
N TRP A 9 17.93 -27.19 -13.52
CA TRP A 9 17.45 -25.81 -13.35
C TRP A 9 16.34 -25.68 -12.28
N LEU A 10 15.88 -26.80 -11.75
CA LEU A 10 14.89 -26.92 -10.68
C LEU A 10 15.56 -27.32 -9.36
N ASP A 11 16.89 -27.43 -9.34
CA ASP A 11 17.66 -27.64 -8.12
C ASP A 11 17.38 -26.47 -7.16
N PRO A 12 16.95 -26.75 -5.92
CA PRO A 12 16.67 -25.71 -4.93
C PRO A 12 17.85 -24.75 -4.74
N GLU A 13 19.09 -25.22 -4.77
CA GLU A 13 20.28 -24.36 -4.67
C GLU A 13 20.43 -23.41 -5.86
N VAL A 14 20.16 -23.86 -7.10
CA VAL A 14 20.27 -23.02 -8.30
C VAL A 14 19.12 -22.02 -8.36
N LEU A 15 17.91 -22.45 -7.97
CA LEU A 15 16.76 -21.57 -7.84
C LEU A 15 17.01 -20.54 -6.73
N ILE A 16 17.48 -20.92 -5.55
CA ILE A 16 17.71 -20.00 -4.42
C ILE A 16 18.81 -18.97 -4.75
N ASN A 17 19.95 -19.41 -5.31
CA ASN A 17 21.03 -18.50 -5.70
C ASN A 17 20.64 -17.60 -6.88
N GLY A 18 19.83 -18.12 -7.81
CA GLY A 18 19.32 -17.38 -8.96
C GLY A 18 18.16 -16.45 -8.62
N PHE A 19 17.30 -16.79 -7.66
CA PHE A 19 16.12 -16.00 -7.27
C PHE A 19 16.40 -15.02 -6.13
N GLY A 20 17.38 -15.24 -5.24
CA GLY A 20 17.55 -14.43 -4.01
C GLY A 20 17.52 -12.91 -4.26
N PRO A 21 18.38 -12.36 -5.13
CA PRO A 21 18.37 -10.93 -5.49
C PRO A 21 17.07 -10.49 -6.20
N TRP A 22 16.49 -11.34 -7.04
CA TRP A 22 15.26 -11.03 -7.78
C TRP A 22 14.01 -11.09 -6.91
N ALA A 23 14.01 -11.94 -5.89
CA ALA A 23 12.98 -12.04 -4.87
C ALA A 23 12.96 -10.76 -4.04
N LEU A 24 14.12 -10.27 -3.61
CA LEU A 24 14.24 -8.97 -2.95
C LEU A 24 13.72 -7.82 -3.83
N LEU A 25 14.09 -7.79 -5.11
CA LEU A 25 13.57 -6.79 -6.05
C LEU A 25 12.04 -6.88 -6.21
N GLY A 26 11.49 -8.09 -6.28
CA GLY A 26 10.05 -8.33 -6.30
C GLY A 26 9.36 -7.77 -5.06
N VAL A 27 9.88 -8.09 -3.88
CA VAL A 27 9.39 -7.56 -2.59
C VAL A 27 9.44 -6.03 -2.57
N CYS A 28 10.57 -5.43 -2.96
CA CYS A 28 10.70 -3.98 -3.07
C CYS A 28 9.67 -3.37 -4.02
N ALA A 29 9.44 -3.99 -5.19
CA ALA A 29 8.45 -3.51 -6.16
C ALA A 29 7.01 -3.56 -5.60
N ILE A 30 6.68 -4.62 -4.86
CA ILE A 30 5.36 -4.77 -4.20
C ILE A 30 5.18 -3.71 -3.12
N VAL A 31 6.17 -3.55 -2.24
CA VAL A 31 6.13 -2.56 -1.15
C VAL A 31 6.04 -1.14 -1.71
N PHE A 32 6.79 -0.85 -2.78
CA PHE A 32 6.70 0.41 -3.50
C PHE A 32 5.29 0.63 -4.06
N ALA A 33 4.71 -0.36 -4.74
CA ALA A 33 3.38 -0.29 -5.33
C ALA A 33 2.28 -0.12 -4.26
N GLU A 34 2.35 -0.89 -3.17
CA GLU A 34 1.41 -0.82 -2.04
C GLU A 34 1.43 0.58 -1.41
N THR A 35 2.62 1.14 -1.20
CA THR A 35 2.79 2.45 -0.56
C THR A 35 2.43 3.61 -1.50
N GLY A 36 2.70 3.48 -2.81
CA GLY A 36 2.60 4.60 -3.76
C GLY A 36 1.32 4.69 -4.59
N LEU A 37 0.64 3.57 -4.88
CA LEU A 37 -0.43 3.56 -5.88
C LEU A 37 -1.85 3.66 -5.31
N LEU A 38 -2.04 3.91 -4.00
CA LEU A 38 -3.34 3.80 -3.30
C LEU A 38 -4.00 2.41 -3.41
N VAL A 39 -3.33 1.44 -4.04
CA VAL A 39 -3.74 0.04 -4.18
C VAL A 39 -3.42 -0.75 -2.91
N GLY A 40 -2.83 -0.13 -1.89
CA GLY A 40 -2.30 -0.82 -0.71
C GLY A 40 -3.31 -1.58 0.15
N PHE A 41 -4.62 -1.44 -0.09
CA PHE A 41 -5.62 -2.34 0.51
C PHE A 41 -5.57 -3.77 -0.05
N LEU A 42 -4.92 -3.98 -1.21
CA LEU A 42 -4.96 -5.24 -1.96
C LEU A 42 -3.72 -6.13 -1.81
N LEU A 43 -2.62 -5.63 -1.25
CA LEU A 43 -1.36 -6.38 -1.15
C LEU A 43 -0.94 -6.55 0.32
N PRO A 44 -0.72 -7.78 0.80
CA PRO A 44 -0.31 -8.04 2.18
C PRO A 44 1.21 -7.82 2.37
N GLY A 45 1.66 -6.56 2.28
CA GLY A 45 3.09 -6.25 2.38
C GLY A 45 3.68 -6.50 3.76
N ASP A 46 2.91 -6.32 4.85
CA ASP A 46 3.37 -6.60 6.22
C ASP A 46 3.84 -8.04 6.39
N THR A 47 3.03 -8.98 5.91
CA THR A 47 3.36 -10.41 5.94
C THR A 47 4.58 -10.69 5.07
N LEU A 48 4.67 -10.04 3.90
CA LEU A 48 5.81 -10.18 3.00
C LEU A 48 7.12 -9.69 3.64
N LEU A 49 7.11 -8.57 4.36
CA LEU A 49 8.26 -8.05 5.11
C LEU A 49 8.75 -9.04 6.17
N VAL A 50 7.82 -9.58 6.96
CA VAL A 50 8.13 -10.56 8.01
C VAL A 50 8.70 -11.84 7.40
N ILE A 51 8.08 -12.36 6.34
CA ILE A 51 8.58 -13.53 5.61
C ILE A 51 9.97 -13.25 5.02
N THR A 52 10.19 -12.07 4.43
CA THR A 52 11.47 -11.69 3.84
C THR A 52 12.59 -11.68 4.89
N GLY A 53 12.32 -11.13 6.08
CA GLY A 53 13.25 -11.19 7.21
C GLY A 53 13.57 -12.63 7.63
N LEU A 54 12.54 -13.48 7.71
CA LEU A 54 12.67 -14.88 8.11
C LEU A 54 13.45 -15.72 7.07
N LEU A 55 13.23 -15.46 5.78
CA LEU A 55 13.98 -16.08 4.68
C LEU A 55 15.44 -15.61 4.64
N THR A 56 15.70 -14.37 5.04
CA THR A 56 17.06 -13.85 5.21
C THR A 56 17.77 -14.57 6.35
N PHE A 57 17.07 -14.81 7.47
CA PHE A 57 17.61 -15.61 8.58
C PHE A 57 17.91 -17.06 8.16
N ALA A 58 17.00 -17.68 7.41
CA ALA A 58 17.15 -19.05 6.93
C ALA A 58 18.25 -19.22 5.86
N GLY A 59 18.92 -18.15 5.44
CA GLY A 59 19.98 -18.18 4.44
C GLY A 59 19.51 -18.31 2.99
N VAL A 60 18.20 -18.18 2.74
CA VAL A 60 17.62 -18.19 1.39
C VAL A 60 17.95 -16.88 0.67
N ILE A 61 17.79 -15.76 1.37
CA ILE A 61 18.28 -14.46 0.89
C ILE A 61 19.70 -14.31 1.41
N GLN A 62 20.67 -14.58 0.54
CA GLN A 62 22.11 -14.47 0.84
C GLN A 62 22.61 -13.02 0.81
N ILE A 63 21.84 -12.11 1.39
CA ILE A 63 22.17 -10.69 1.51
C ILE A 63 22.03 -10.35 2.99
N ASP A 64 22.99 -9.59 3.54
CA ASP A 64 22.90 -9.19 4.94
C ASP A 64 21.57 -8.48 5.23
N ILE A 65 20.96 -8.82 6.36
CA ILE A 65 19.70 -8.26 6.82
C ILE A 65 19.69 -6.73 6.82
N TRP A 66 20.84 -6.11 7.07
CA TRP A 66 21.03 -4.67 7.00
C TRP A 66 20.70 -4.11 5.61
N TRP A 67 21.22 -4.71 4.55
CA TRP A 67 20.98 -4.29 3.18
C TRP A 67 19.55 -4.60 2.73
N VAL A 68 19.00 -5.74 3.15
CA VAL A 68 17.60 -6.11 2.89
C VAL A 68 16.65 -5.07 3.50
N ALA A 69 16.84 -4.76 4.79
CA ALA A 69 16.03 -3.79 5.52
C ALA A 69 16.12 -2.38 4.90
N LEU A 70 17.33 -1.95 4.50
CA LEU A 70 17.53 -0.67 3.82
C LEU A 70 16.86 -0.63 2.45
N ALA A 71 16.99 -1.68 1.64
CA ALA A 71 16.37 -1.76 0.32
C ALA A 71 14.85 -1.68 0.41
N ILE A 72 14.24 -2.40 1.35
CA ILE A 72 12.79 -2.36 1.55
C ILE A 72 12.33 -1.01 2.12
N GLY A 73 13.04 -0.48 3.12
CA GLY A 73 12.74 0.84 3.67
C GLY A 73 12.85 1.94 2.61
N PHE A 74 13.83 1.86 1.71
CA PHE A 74 13.99 2.80 0.61
C PHE A 74 12.89 2.64 -0.45
N ALA A 75 12.49 1.42 -0.79
CA ALA A 75 11.36 1.17 -1.68
C ALA A 75 10.05 1.74 -1.11
N ALA A 76 9.81 1.55 0.20
CA ALA A 76 8.67 2.12 0.90
C ALA A 76 8.72 3.66 0.96
N PHE A 77 9.91 4.25 1.09
CA PHE A 77 10.09 5.69 1.03
C PHE A 77 9.72 6.24 -0.35
N LEU A 78 10.28 5.68 -1.42
CA LEU A 78 10.01 6.07 -2.80
C LEU A 78 8.52 5.92 -3.15
N GLY A 79 7.87 4.86 -2.68
CA GLY A 79 6.42 4.71 -2.86
C GLY A 79 5.66 5.85 -2.20
N GLY A 80 6.02 6.22 -0.96
CA GLY A 80 5.43 7.36 -0.26
C GLY A 80 5.63 8.69 -1.01
N GLU A 81 6.84 8.94 -1.55
CA GLU A 81 7.12 10.12 -2.37
C GLU A 81 6.22 10.19 -3.60
N VAL A 82 6.04 9.07 -4.31
CA VAL A 82 5.13 8.97 -5.45
C VAL A 82 3.69 9.24 -5.03
N GLY A 83 3.22 8.66 -3.92
CA GLY A 83 1.89 8.92 -3.37
C GLY A 83 1.67 10.40 -3.06
N TYR A 84 2.63 11.06 -2.41
CA TYR A 84 2.57 12.49 -2.15
C TYR A 84 2.50 13.30 -3.45
N MET A 85 3.37 13.00 -4.42
CA MET A 85 3.37 13.69 -5.71
C MET A 85 2.05 13.51 -6.46
N ILE A 86 1.44 12.32 -6.39
CA ILE A 86 0.12 12.07 -6.96
C ILE A 86 -0.92 12.97 -6.28
N GLY A 87 -0.95 13.01 -4.95
CA GLY A 87 -1.88 13.87 -4.21
C GLY A 87 -1.66 15.37 -4.49
N HIS A 88 -0.41 15.79 -4.55
CA HIS A 88 -0.03 17.19 -4.76
C HIS A 88 -0.31 17.67 -6.19
N ARG A 89 -0.04 16.82 -7.20
CA ARG A 89 -0.20 17.19 -8.61
C ARG A 89 -1.63 17.00 -9.13
N PHE A 90 -2.31 15.94 -8.68
CA PHE A 90 -3.65 15.61 -9.15
C PHE A 90 -4.75 16.11 -8.20
N GLY A 91 -4.43 16.54 -6.99
CA GLY A 91 -5.35 17.17 -6.04
C GLY A 91 -6.19 18.28 -6.69
N PRO A 92 -5.60 19.37 -7.20
CA PRO A 92 -6.38 20.49 -7.76
C PRO A 92 -7.32 20.10 -8.91
N ARG A 93 -6.91 19.17 -9.78
CA ARG A 93 -7.69 18.75 -10.96
C ARG A 93 -8.84 17.79 -10.68
N VAL A 94 -8.80 17.07 -9.56
CA VAL A 94 -9.91 16.21 -9.11
C VAL A 94 -10.96 17.04 -8.36
N PHE A 95 -10.53 18.08 -7.64
CA PHE A 95 -11.40 18.99 -6.91
C PHE A 95 -12.23 19.90 -7.82
N GLU A 96 -11.70 20.30 -8.97
CA GLU A 96 -12.44 21.11 -9.95
C GLU A 96 -13.55 20.34 -10.69
N ARG A 97 -13.59 18.99 -10.61
CA ARG A 97 -14.46 18.20 -11.51
C ARG A 97 -15.57 17.38 -10.89
N LYS A 98 -15.53 16.94 -9.62
CA LYS A 98 -16.62 16.12 -9.03
C LYS A 98 -16.71 16.22 -7.51
N GLU A 99 -17.87 16.64 -6.99
CA GLU A 99 -18.29 16.47 -5.60
C GLU A 99 -18.63 15.01 -5.21
N SER A 100 -18.06 13.99 -5.87
CA SER A 100 -18.46 12.60 -5.61
C SER A 100 -17.62 11.94 -4.51
N GLY A 101 -18.20 11.87 -3.30
CA GLY A 101 -18.12 10.73 -2.37
C GLY A 101 -16.82 10.45 -1.61
N LEU A 102 -15.67 10.31 -2.29
CA LEU A 102 -14.38 9.96 -1.66
C LEU A 102 -13.53 11.19 -1.28
N PHE A 103 -13.75 12.33 -1.94
CA PHE A 103 -13.00 13.57 -1.79
C PHE A 103 -13.94 14.78 -1.65
N SER A 104 -14.92 14.68 -0.75
CA SER A 104 -15.72 15.84 -0.31
C SER A 104 -14.82 16.88 0.35
N ILE A 105 -15.14 18.17 0.22
CA ILE A 105 -14.49 19.29 0.94
C ILE A 105 -14.33 18.97 2.45
N LYS A 106 -15.30 18.25 3.05
CA LYS A 106 -15.21 17.75 4.44
C LYS A 106 -14.07 16.76 4.69
N ASN A 107 -13.73 15.88 3.75
CA ASN A 107 -12.61 14.95 3.88
C ASN A 107 -11.27 15.70 3.80
N VAL A 108 -11.25 16.83 3.10
CA VAL A 108 -10.06 17.65 2.89
C VAL A 108 -9.83 18.55 4.09
N GLU A 109 -10.89 19.15 4.64
CA GLU A 109 -10.84 19.80 5.96
C GLU A 109 -10.46 18.82 7.07
N ARG A 110 -10.99 17.58 7.07
CA ARG A 110 -10.57 16.55 8.03
C ARG A 110 -9.11 16.16 7.86
N THR A 111 -8.64 16.03 6.62
CA THR A 111 -7.24 15.73 6.30
C THR A 111 -6.34 16.86 6.77
N ASN A 112 -6.70 18.10 6.46
CA ASN A 112 -5.99 19.29 6.87
C ASN A 112 -6.00 19.41 8.40
N ALA A 113 -7.13 19.19 9.06
CA ALA A 113 -7.23 19.17 10.53
C ALA A 113 -6.40 18.04 11.15
N PHE A 114 -6.29 16.87 10.51
CA PHE A 114 -5.45 15.76 10.97
C PHE A 114 -3.95 16.11 10.89
N PHE A 115 -3.50 16.67 9.77
CA PHE A 115 -2.11 17.10 9.59
C PHE A 115 -1.76 18.35 10.42
N VAL A 116 -2.70 19.28 10.58
CA VAL A 116 -2.54 20.46 11.45
C VAL A 116 -2.46 20.06 12.93
N ARG A 117 -3.23 19.03 13.35
CA ARG A 117 -3.25 18.57 14.75
C ARG A 117 -2.05 17.70 15.14
N PHE A 118 -1.53 16.87 14.23
CA PHE A 118 -0.47 15.89 14.54
C PHE A 118 0.86 16.15 13.81
N GLY A 119 0.93 17.12 12.90
CA GLY A 119 2.14 17.53 12.19
C GLY A 119 2.81 16.39 11.41
N GLY A 120 4.14 16.46 11.29
CA GLY A 120 4.94 15.44 10.60
C GLY A 120 4.98 14.08 11.29
N VAL A 121 4.79 14.04 12.62
CA VAL A 121 4.75 12.78 13.38
C VAL A 121 3.58 11.90 12.95
N ALA A 122 2.46 12.50 12.51
CA ALA A 122 1.34 11.77 11.95
C ALA A 122 1.73 10.92 10.72
N VAL A 123 2.69 11.36 9.91
CA VAL A 123 3.17 10.61 8.74
C VAL A 123 3.90 9.34 9.17
N ILE A 124 4.67 9.40 10.27
CA ILE A 124 5.35 8.23 10.83
C ILE A 124 4.31 7.26 11.41
N VAL A 125 3.42 7.74 12.27
CA VAL A 125 2.41 6.90 12.94
C VAL A 125 1.46 6.26 11.93
N ALA A 126 1.07 7.00 10.89
CA ALA A 126 0.22 6.50 9.82
C ALA A 126 0.75 5.20 9.19
N ARG A 127 2.06 5.01 9.09
CA ARG A 127 2.68 3.81 8.50
C ARG A 127 2.41 2.53 9.27
N PHE A 128 2.21 2.62 10.59
CA PHE A 128 1.90 1.49 11.46
C PHE A 128 0.41 1.14 11.49
N VAL A 129 -0.45 1.97 10.89
CA VAL A 129 -1.88 1.71 10.79
C VAL A 129 -2.20 1.33 9.34
N PRO A 130 -2.52 0.05 9.04
CA PRO A 130 -2.61 -0.46 7.67
C PRO A 130 -3.55 0.34 6.76
N ILE A 131 -4.68 0.80 7.28
CA ILE A 131 -5.63 1.59 6.50
C ILE A 131 -5.10 3.01 6.28
N VAL A 132 -4.45 3.60 7.28
CA VAL A 132 -4.04 5.01 7.22
C VAL A 132 -2.80 5.17 6.33
N ARG A 133 -1.87 4.21 6.33
CA ARG A 133 -0.62 4.31 5.56
C ARG A 133 -0.81 4.45 4.06
N THR A 134 -1.88 3.87 3.51
CA THR A 134 -2.15 3.90 2.07
C THR A 134 -2.70 5.25 1.65
N PHE A 135 -3.50 5.89 2.51
CA PHE A 135 -4.09 7.19 2.22
C PHE A 135 -3.21 8.37 2.64
N ALA A 136 -2.37 8.20 3.67
CA ALA A 136 -1.59 9.29 4.26
C ALA A 136 -0.67 10.03 3.27
N PRO A 137 0.10 9.38 2.38
CA PRO A 137 0.93 10.08 1.39
C PRO A 137 0.11 11.01 0.50
N VAL A 138 -0.98 10.49 -0.06
CA VAL A 138 -1.86 11.24 -0.98
C VAL A 138 -2.57 12.36 -0.24
N ALA A 139 -3.08 12.08 0.96
CA ALA A 139 -3.74 13.04 1.83
C ALA A 139 -2.79 14.21 2.19
N ALA A 140 -1.52 13.92 2.48
CA ALA A 140 -0.50 14.94 2.75
C ALA A 140 -0.19 15.80 1.50
N GLY A 141 -0.16 15.18 0.33
CA GLY A 141 0.02 15.87 -0.95
C GLY A 141 -1.14 16.81 -1.28
N VAL A 142 -2.37 16.33 -1.14
CA VAL A 142 -3.61 17.11 -1.33
C VAL A 142 -3.67 18.28 -0.35
N GLY A 143 -3.28 18.07 0.91
CA GLY A 143 -3.20 19.10 1.93
C GLY A 143 -2.07 20.11 1.74
N HIS A 144 -1.27 20.01 0.67
CA HIS A 144 -0.13 20.89 0.38
C HIS A 144 0.84 21.02 1.57
N MET A 145 1.05 19.92 2.30
CA MET A 145 2.05 19.87 3.36
C MET A 145 3.43 20.18 2.79
N ASP A 146 4.27 20.95 3.50
CA ASP A 146 5.63 21.26 3.05
C ASP A 146 6.39 19.98 2.67
N TYR A 147 6.88 19.93 1.43
CA TYR A 147 7.49 18.74 0.86
C TYR A 147 8.72 18.26 1.65
N ARG A 148 9.55 19.20 2.14
CA ARG A 148 10.78 18.85 2.87
C ARG A 148 10.43 18.22 4.21
N LYS A 149 9.46 18.77 4.92
CA LYS A 149 8.94 18.17 6.16
C LYS A 149 8.36 16.80 5.86
N TYR A 150 7.42 16.71 4.92
CA TYR A 150 6.81 15.43 4.55
C TYR A 150 7.85 14.36 4.23
N SER A 151 8.79 14.66 3.34
CA SER A 151 9.80 13.70 2.89
C SER A 151 10.70 13.21 4.03
N LEU A 152 11.10 14.10 4.95
CA LEU A 152 11.90 13.71 6.12
C LEU A 152 11.12 12.75 7.05
N TYR A 153 9.88 13.08 7.40
CA TYR A 153 9.06 12.22 8.25
C TYR A 153 8.66 10.92 7.55
N ASN A 154 8.43 10.99 6.23
CA ASN A 154 8.16 9.83 5.38
C ASN A 154 9.36 8.87 5.37
N LEU A 155 10.58 9.39 5.21
CA LEU A 155 11.81 8.60 5.23
C LEU A 155 12.00 7.90 6.58
N ILE A 156 11.88 8.65 7.68
CA ILE A 156 12.01 8.10 9.03
C ILE A 156 10.97 6.98 9.24
N GLY A 157 9.70 7.26 8.91
CA GLY A 157 8.65 6.27 9.06
C GLY A 157 8.84 5.06 8.14
N ALA A 158 9.30 5.25 6.91
CA ALA A 158 9.54 4.18 5.94
C ALA A 158 10.66 3.24 6.41
N LEU A 159 11.75 3.81 6.91
CA LEU A 159 12.85 3.05 7.48
C LEU A 159 12.43 2.34 8.76
N LEU A 160 11.75 3.02 9.68
CA LEU A 160 11.30 2.40 10.94
C LEU A 160 10.32 1.25 10.70
N TRP A 161 9.33 1.44 9.82
CA TRP A 161 8.35 0.40 9.51
C TRP A 161 8.98 -0.73 8.67
N GLY A 162 9.67 -0.38 7.58
CA GLY A 162 10.25 -1.34 6.65
C GLY A 162 11.36 -2.16 7.30
N ALA A 163 12.33 -1.49 7.93
CA ALA A 163 13.38 -2.18 8.68
C ALA A 163 12.80 -2.89 9.90
N GLY A 164 11.87 -2.25 10.64
CA GLY A 164 11.29 -2.81 11.85
C GLY A 164 10.59 -4.15 11.62
N LEU A 165 9.70 -4.24 10.63
CA LEU A 165 9.01 -5.49 10.30
C LEU A 165 9.95 -6.55 9.71
N THR A 166 10.93 -6.13 8.91
CA THR A 166 11.94 -7.04 8.34
C THR A 166 12.83 -7.63 9.43
N TYR A 167 13.34 -6.80 10.35
CA TYR A 167 14.11 -7.26 11.51
C TYR A 167 13.26 -8.09 12.47
N PHE A 168 11.99 -7.74 12.66
CA PHE A 168 11.08 -8.55 13.44
C PHE A 168 10.97 -9.97 12.88
N GLY A 169 10.78 -10.11 11.56
CA GLY A 169 10.79 -11.41 10.89
C GLY A 169 12.12 -12.15 11.02
N PHE A 170 13.24 -11.45 10.90
CA PHE A 170 14.57 -12.02 11.09
C PHE A 170 14.77 -12.54 12.51
N PHE A 171 14.35 -11.78 13.52
CA PHE A 171 14.49 -12.17 14.92
C PHE A 171 13.56 -13.33 15.30
N LEU A 172 12.38 -13.46 14.67
CA LEU A 172 11.54 -14.64 14.82
C LEU A 172 12.27 -15.93 14.42
N GLY A 173 13.23 -15.86 13.49
CA GLY A 173 14.06 -16.98 13.10
C GLY A 173 14.92 -17.56 14.23
N TYR A 174 15.26 -16.78 15.27
CA TYR A 174 16.01 -17.29 16.43
C TYR A 174 15.16 -18.12 17.40
N ILE A 175 13.84 -18.15 17.23
CA ILE A 175 12.93 -18.94 18.06
C ILE A 175 12.95 -20.39 17.53
N PRO A 176 13.43 -21.40 18.28
CA PRO A 176 13.68 -22.74 17.74
C PRO A 176 12.45 -23.40 17.06
N PRO A 177 11.23 -23.34 17.65
CA PRO A 177 10.03 -23.83 16.97
C PRO A 177 9.73 -23.18 15.61
N VAL A 178 10.07 -21.89 15.46
CA VAL A 178 9.87 -21.14 14.22
C VAL A 178 10.97 -21.49 13.21
N ALA A 179 12.22 -21.59 13.66
CA ALA A 179 13.34 -22.02 12.83
C ALA A 179 13.08 -23.41 12.21
N ASP A 180 12.65 -24.37 13.04
CA ASP A 180 12.35 -25.72 12.61
C ASP A 180 11.18 -25.74 11.61
N PHE A 181 10.14 -24.95 11.85
CA PHE A 181 9.03 -24.81 10.90
C PHE A 181 9.52 -24.27 9.55
N VAL A 182 10.34 -23.22 9.55
CA VAL A 182 10.83 -22.61 8.32
C VAL A 182 11.72 -23.55 7.54
N GLN A 183 12.64 -24.26 8.21
CA GLN A 183 13.53 -25.22 7.54
C GLN A 183 12.75 -26.38 6.91
N ASN A 184 11.72 -26.88 7.59
CA ASN A 184 10.92 -28.01 7.09
C ASN A 184 9.89 -27.62 6.01
N TYR A 185 9.45 -26.36 5.98
CA TYR A 185 8.39 -25.89 5.09
C TYR A 185 8.81 -24.73 4.18
N ILE A 186 10.11 -24.59 3.93
CA ILE A 186 10.66 -23.45 3.18
C ILE A 186 10.06 -23.34 1.78
N ASP A 187 9.89 -24.49 1.11
CA ASP A 187 9.29 -24.57 -0.22
C ASP A 187 7.82 -24.13 -0.21
N ILE A 188 7.07 -24.53 0.81
CA ILE A 188 5.65 -24.15 0.98
C ILE A 188 5.55 -22.66 1.30
N ILE A 189 6.41 -22.12 2.15
CA ILE A 189 6.44 -20.70 2.51
C ILE A 189 6.76 -19.85 1.28
N LEU A 190 7.75 -20.24 0.48
CA LEU A 190 8.11 -19.55 -0.76
C LEU A 190 6.95 -19.60 -1.76
N LEU A 191 6.37 -20.77 -1.96
CA LEU A 191 5.24 -20.96 -2.86
C LEU A 191 4.01 -20.13 -2.40
N ALA A 192 3.72 -20.14 -1.10
CA ALA A 192 2.66 -19.35 -0.50
C ALA A 192 2.92 -17.85 -0.65
N ALA A 193 4.13 -17.35 -0.39
CA ALA A 193 4.49 -15.94 -0.56
C ALA A 193 4.29 -15.49 -2.02
N VAL A 194 4.70 -16.31 -2.99
CA VAL A 194 4.46 -16.06 -4.41
C VAL A 194 2.96 -16.03 -4.71
N PHE A 195 2.19 -17.03 -4.30
CA PHE A 195 0.76 -17.09 -4.60
C PHE A 195 -0.05 -15.98 -3.91
N ILE A 196 0.21 -15.71 -2.62
CA ILE A 196 -0.41 -14.63 -1.85
C ILE A 196 -0.17 -13.28 -2.52
N THR A 197 0.98 -13.10 -3.16
CA THR A 197 1.32 -11.88 -3.88
C THR A 197 0.72 -11.85 -5.28
N LEU A 198 0.89 -12.93 -6.04
CA LEU A 198 0.62 -12.97 -7.48
C LEU A 198 -0.87 -13.15 -7.76
N ILE A 199 -1.59 -13.95 -6.96
CA ILE A 199 -3.02 -14.24 -7.19
C ILE A 199 -3.87 -12.97 -7.08
N PRO A 200 -3.79 -12.15 -5.99
CA PRO A 200 -4.58 -10.93 -5.91
C PRO A 200 -4.20 -9.93 -7.01
N THR A 201 -2.90 -9.77 -7.28
CA THR A 201 -2.39 -8.87 -8.30
C THR A 201 -2.93 -9.21 -9.69
N VAL A 202 -2.83 -10.48 -10.09
CA VAL A 202 -3.30 -10.95 -11.41
C VAL A 202 -4.82 -10.94 -11.48
N PHE A 203 -5.52 -11.39 -10.45
CA PHE A 203 -6.98 -11.41 -10.44
C PHE A 203 -7.57 -10.00 -10.58
N HIS A 204 -7.00 -9.03 -9.87
CA HIS A 204 -7.44 -7.63 -9.97
C HIS A 204 -7.01 -6.95 -11.27
N TYR A 205 -5.84 -7.27 -11.82
CA TYR A 205 -5.44 -6.81 -13.16
C TYR A 205 -6.40 -7.34 -14.24
N LEU A 206 -6.75 -8.62 -14.18
CA LEU A 206 -7.71 -9.24 -15.10
C LEU A 206 -9.11 -8.65 -14.93
N GLN A 207 -9.57 -8.39 -13.69
CA GLN A 207 -10.85 -7.70 -13.48
C GLN A 207 -10.85 -6.28 -14.01
N ALA A 208 -9.79 -5.50 -13.78
CA ALA A 208 -9.65 -4.14 -14.28
C ALA A 208 -9.60 -4.11 -15.82
N ALA A 209 -8.89 -5.05 -16.44
CA ALA A 209 -8.84 -5.21 -17.89
C ALA A 209 -10.15 -5.73 -18.49
N SER A 210 -10.91 -6.57 -17.78
CA SER A 210 -12.23 -7.02 -18.22
C SER A 210 -13.26 -5.89 -18.14
N LYS A 211 -13.17 -5.03 -17.11
CA LYS A 211 -14.04 -3.87 -16.93
C LYS A 211 -13.81 -2.84 -18.03
N SER A 212 -12.54 -2.54 -18.38
CA SER A 212 -12.22 -1.65 -19.50
C SER A 212 -12.67 -2.20 -20.86
N ARG A 213 -12.62 -3.53 -21.07
CA ARG A 213 -13.14 -4.18 -22.29
C ARG A 213 -14.67 -4.23 -22.35
N ARG A 214 -15.35 -4.38 -21.21
CA ARG A 214 -16.82 -4.31 -21.13
C ARG A 214 -17.32 -2.89 -21.39
N ASP A 215 -16.66 -1.88 -20.82
CA ASP A 215 -16.99 -0.48 -21.03
C ASP A 215 -16.73 -0.04 -22.49
N ALA A 216 -15.66 -0.56 -23.12
CA ALA A 216 -15.39 -0.34 -24.54
C ALA A 216 -16.36 -1.08 -25.49
N ARG A 217 -16.85 -2.29 -25.12
CA ARG A 217 -17.84 -3.05 -25.92
C ARG A 217 -19.28 -2.58 -25.73
N ALA A 218 -19.60 -1.97 -24.59
CA ALA A 218 -20.95 -1.48 -24.29
C ALA A 218 -21.28 -0.16 -25.02
N GLY A 219 -20.34 0.45 -25.77
CA GLY A 219 -20.58 1.70 -26.48
C GLY A 219 -20.97 2.88 -25.56
N LEU A 220 -20.80 2.71 -24.26
CA LEU A 220 -21.06 3.75 -23.26
C LEU A 220 -19.89 4.73 -23.30
N THR A 221 -19.93 5.62 -24.29
CA THR A 221 -19.40 6.97 -24.11
C THR A 221 -19.95 7.45 -22.78
N VAL A 222 -19.08 7.60 -21.79
CA VAL A 222 -19.46 8.03 -20.44
C VAL A 222 -20.01 9.47 -20.55
N GLN A 223 -21.29 9.61 -20.88
CA GLN A 223 -22.05 10.80 -20.51
C GLN A 223 -22.13 10.77 -18.99
N THR A 224 -21.26 11.56 -18.38
CA THR A 224 -21.21 11.80 -16.93
C THR A 224 -22.40 12.69 -16.52
N GLY A 225 -23.63 12.20 -16.72
CA GLY A 225 -24.84 13.03 -16.63
C GLY A 225 -25.93 12.55 -15.65
N SER A 226 -25.92 11.31 -15.16
CA SER A 226 -27.12 10.76 -14.48
C SER A 226 -26.88 10.08 -13.13
N LEU A 227 -25.81 10.45 -12.41
CA LEU A 227 -25.69 10.12 -10.97
C LEU A 227 -25.76 11.41 -10.13
N VAL A 228 -26.65 12.32 -10.52
CA VAL A 228 -27.13 13.38 -9.65
C VAL A 228 -28.12 12.70 -8.70
N LEU A 229 -27.76 12.59 -7.42
CA LEU A 229 -28.72 12.30 -6.37
C LEU A 229 -29.76 13.43 -6.38
N ASP A 230 -31.04 13.09 -6.55
CA ASP A 230 -32.15 14.06 -6.47
C ASP A 230 -32.05 14.83 -5.15
N ALA A 231 -31.75 16.13 -5.25
CA ALA A 231 -31.67 17.04 -4.11
C ALA A 231 -33.04 17.20 -3.43
N ASP A 232 -34.12 16.95 -4.17
CA ASP A 232 -35.51 17.08 -3.72
C ASP A 232 -35.92 15.97 -2.73
N ALA A 233 -35.12 14.89 -2.59
CA ALA A 233 -35.37 13.84 -1.62
C ALA A 233 -35.13 14.28 -0.16
N PHE A 234 -34.53 15.46 0.07
CA PHE A 234 -34.21 15.98 1.40
C PHE A 234 -34.98 17.25 1.80
N GLU A 235 -35.82 17.81 0.93
CA GLU A 235 -36.73 18.92 1.28
C GLU A 235 -38.08 18.39 1.75
N GLY A 236 -38.07 17.79 2.94
CA GLY A 236 -39.26 17.33 3.65
C GLY A 236 -39.16 17.66 5.13
N ALA A 237 -38.94 18.93 5.48
CA ALA A 237 -39.05 19.40 6.86
C ALA A 237 -40.15 20.48 6.94
N PRO A 238 -41.13 20.36 7.86
CA PRO A 238 -42.26 21.27 7.91
C PRO A 238 -41.85 22.66 8.41
N GLU A 239 -42.29 23.68 7.68
CA GLU A 239 -42.16 25.09 8.00
C GLU A 239 -42.86 25.41 9.33
N GLN A 240 -42.10 25.61 10.41
CA GLN A 240 -42.62 26.18 11.65
C GLN A 240 -42.73 27.71 11.47
N LYS A 241 -43.96 28.17 11.22
CA LYS A 241 -44.37 29.58 11.25
C LYS A 241 -43.81 30.28 12.49
N ARG A 242 -43.03 31.34 12.25
CA ARG A 242 -42.62 32.32 13.24
C ARG A 242 -43.64 33.46 13.16
N ASP A 243 -44.57 33.50 14.11
CA ASP A 243 -45.51 34.62 14.22
C ASP A 243 -44.72 35.89 14.60
N GLU A 244 -44.75 36.89 13.73
CA GLU A 244 -44.31 38.25 14.01
C GLU A 244 -45.39 39.00 14.83
N PRO A 245 -45.00 39.97 15.68
CA PRO A 245 -45.95 40.77 16.44
C PRO A 245 -46.45 41.95 15.60
N GLU A 246 -47.76 42.06 15.41
CA GLU A 246 -48.39 43.32 14.99
C GLU A 246 -48.78 44.17 16.21
N LEU A 247 -48.64 45.48 16.01
CA LEU A 247 -48.80 46.61 16.94
C LEU A 247 -50.12 46.66 17.72
#